data_AF-A0A1V6H8B4-F1
#
_entry.id   AF-A0A1V6H8B4-F1
#
_cell.length_a   1.000
_cell.length_b   1.000
_cell.length_c   1.000
_cell.angle_alpha   90.00
_cell.angle_beta   90.00
_cell.angle_gamma   90.00
#
_symmetry.space_group_name_H-M   'P 1'
#
loop_
_entity.id
_entity.type
_entity.pdbx_description
1 polymer ?
#
loop_
_entity_poly.entity_id
_entity_poly.type
_entity_poly.pdbx_seq_one_letter_code
_entity_poly.pdbx_strand_id
1 'polypeptide(L)'
;MNTYLPANRFEQPSLTPLIKFKASEGLGAPSEVVRGSDNILTWTAPANGRKYSIYLLPAGGENNMRNYTTATYLIGTAFGNSMNVAAHSDKFATHRFAVRTLDRMGNESTPAVEKVTAVEYTFADGISLSNTSQGISLELTKPSQVEVYTVGGLLIRNGTYNGFVEFPLDRGCYIVKINNAIYKIVH
;
A
#
# COMPACT_ATOMS: atom_id res chain seq x y z
N MET A 1 24.42 37.22 -25.96
CA MET A 1 23.98 36.88 -24.59
C MET A 1 23.49 35.44 -24.60
N ASN A 2 24.13 34.55 -23.84
CA ASN A 2 23.79 33.13 -23.78
C ASN A 2 22.48 32.92 -23.01
N THR A 3 21.38 32.71 -23.73
CA THR A 3 20.02 32.46 -23.22
C THR A 3 19.79 31.00 -22.78
N TYR A 4 20.82 30.32 -22.28
CA TYR A 4 20.74 28.90 -21.92
C TYR A 4 20.22 28.65 -20.49
N LEU A 5 20.39 29.63 -19.60
CA LEU A 5 20.05 29.52 -18.18
C LEU A 5 18.55 29.70 -17.84
N PRO A 6 17.76 30.53 -18.56
CA PRO A 6 16.32 30.68 -18.24
C PRO A 6 15.45 29.52 -18.74
N ALA A 7 15.90 28.78 -19.76
CA ALA A 7 15.07 27.76 -20.41
C ALA A 7 15.10 26.38 -19.71
N ASN A 8 16.15 26.08 -18.93
CA ASN A 8 16.45 24.70 -18.50
C ASN A 8 16.75 24.54 -16.99
N ARG A 9 16.25 25.42 -16.12
CA ARG A 9 16.54 25.31 -14.69
C ARG A 9 15.30 25.36 -13.83
N PHE A 10 14.34 24.44 -13.97
CA PHE A 10 13.47 23.95 -12.87
C PHE A 10 12.72 22.66 -13.25
N GLU A 11 13.43 21.63 -13.75
CA GLU A 11 12.93 20.25 -13.70
C GLU A 11 13.36 19.66 -12.34
N GLN A 12 12.72 20.10 -11.25
CA GLN A 12 13.16 19.76 -9.90
C GLN A 12 12.87 18.29 -9.55
N PRO A 13 13.89 17.44 -9.31
CA PRO A 13 13.66 16.18 -8.60
C PRO A 13 13.11 16.49 -7.21
N SER A 14 12.20 15.62 -6.74
CA SER A 14 11.50 15.72 -5.45
C SER A 14 12.43 16.03 -4.26
N LEU A 15 13.67 15.57 -4.34
CA LEU A 15 14.76 15.90 -3.43
C LEU A 15 16.02 16.19 -4.24
N THR A 16 16.67 17.33 -4.03
CA THR A 16 17.94 17.65 -4.70
C THR A 16 19.06 16.75 -4.18
N PRO A 17 19.69 15.92 -5.03
CA PRO A 17 20.78 15.07 -4.61
C PRO A 17 22.02 15.87 -4.22
N LEU A 18 22.68 15.49 -3.11
CA LEU A 18 23.89 16.14 -2.61
C LEU A 18 25.08 15.95 -3.58
N ILE A 19 25.13 14.81 -4.29
CA ILE A 19 26.17 14.46 -5.28
C ILE A 19 25.52 13.69 -6.43
N LYS A 20 25.63 14.19 -7.67
CA LYS A 20 24.93 13.67 -8.86
C LYS A 20 25.62 12.52 -9.62
N PHE A 21 26.89 12.20 -9.31
CA PHE A 21 27.72 11.33 -10.15
C PHE A 21 28.03 9.96 -9.54
N LYS A 22 27.53 9.64 -8.34
CA LYS A 22 27.77 8.34 -7.70
C LYS A 22 26.52 7.48 -7.81
N ALA A 23 26.66 6.29 -8.41
CA ALA A 23 25.58 5.32 -8.51
C ALA A 23 25.11 4.89 -7.12
N SER A 24 23.80 4.65 -6.96
CA SER A 24 23.23 4.14 -5.72
C SER A 24 23.77 2.73 -5.45
N GLU A 25 24.36 2.50 -4.29
CA GLU A 25 24.56 1.14 -3.79
C GLU A 25 23.20 0.53 -3.47
N GLY A 26 22.77 -0.46 -4.26
CA GLY A 26 21.67 -1.40 -3.99
C GLY A 26 20.67 -0.98 -2.92
N LEU A 27 19.94 0.11 -3.14
CA LEU A 27 18.93 0.58 -2.20
C LEU A 27 17.75 -0.39 -2.25
N GLY A 28 17.62 -1.22 -1.21
CA GLY A 28 16.45 -2.07 -1.05
C GLY A 28 15.19 -1.23 -0.98
N ALA A 29 14.13 -1.71 -1.63
CA ALA A 29 12.81 -1.14 -1.42
C ALA A 29 12.28 -1.56 -0.04
N PRO A 30 11.52 -0.69 0.65
CA PRO A 30 10.73 -1.10 1.80
C PRO A 30 9.73 -2.22 1.42
N SER A 31 9.24 -2.96 2.41
CA SER A 31 8.17 -3.95 2.22
C SER A 31 7.07 -3.76 3.26
N GLU A 32 5.94 -4.47 3.11
CA GLU A 32 4.82 -4.41 4.06
C GLU A 32 4.37 -2.99 4.42
N VAL A 33 4.23 -2.12 3.41
CA VAL A 33 3.70 -0.76 3.61
C VAL A 33 2.22 -0.87 3.94
N VAL A 34 1.83 -0.53 5.15
CA VAL A 34 0.45 -0.68 5.66
C VAL A 34 0.06 0.57 6.44
N ARG A 35 -1.16 1.06 6.21
CA ARG A 35 -1.76 2.11 7.03
C ARG A 35 -2.63 1.49 8.12
N GLY A 36 -2.30 1.79 9.38
CA GLY A 36 -3.09 1.39 10.54
C GLY A 36 -4.37 2.22 10.70
N SER A 37 -5.29 1.73 11.53
CA SER A 37 -6.54 2.41 11.90
C SER A 37 -6.30 3.69 12.71
N ASP A 38 -5.11 3.84 13.30
CA ASP A 38 -4.61 5.02 14.00
C ASP A 38 -4.04 6.11 13.06
N ASN A 39 -4.19 5.94 11.74
CA ASN A 39 -3.61 6.80 10.70
C ASN A 39 -2.08 6.87 10.74
N ILE A 40 -1.43 5.82 11.25
CA ILE A 40 0.01 5.66 11.15
C ILE A 40 0.32 4.74 9.96
N LEU A 41 1.08 5.27 9.01
CA LEU A 41 1.67 4.49 7.94
C LEU A 41 2.91 3.81 8.49
N THR A 42 3.01 2.49 8.34
CA THR A 42 4.16 1.68 8.78
C THR A 42 4.72 0.87 7.62
N TRP A 43 6.01 0.54 7.67
CA TRP A 43 6.68 -0.30 6.68
C TRP A 43 7.84 -1.07 7.29
N THR A 44 8.26 -2.13 6.61
CA THR A 44 9.46 -2.89 6.95
C THR A 44 10.68 -2.26 6.28
N ALA A 45 11.65 -1.88 7.10
CA ALA A 45 12.93 -1.35 6.64
C ALA A 45 13.75 -2.43 5.92
N PRO A 46 14.33 -2.12 4.74
CA PRO A 46 15.37 -2.95 4.17
C PRO A 46 16.67 -2.77 4.95
N ALA A 47 17.61 -3.71 4.82
CA ALA A 47 18.86 -3.73 5.60
C ALA A 47 19.68 -2.42 5.58
N ASN A 48 19.59 -1.66 4.49
CA ASN A 48 20.33 -0.41 4.29
C ASN A 48 19.45 0.86 4.37
N GLY A 49 18.15 0.73 4.70
CA GLY A 49 17.20 1.84 4.74
C GLY A 49 17.39 2.69 6.00
N ARG A 50 17.79 3.96 5.84
CA ARG A 50 18.02 4.92 6.95
C ARG A 50 17.12 6.15 6.90
N LYS A 51 16.57 6.44 5.73
CA LYS A 51 15.63 7.54 5.49
C LYS A 51 14.68 7.10 4.40
N TYR A 52 13.46 7.63 4.45
CA TYR A 52 12.38 7.27 3.56
C TYR A 52 11.71 8.52 3.01
N SER A 53 11.32 8.46 1.75
CA SER A 53 10.48 9.45 1.08
C SER A 53 9.07 8.86 0.96
N ILE A 54 8.06 9.61 1.40
CA ILE A 54 6.68 9.17 1.42
C ILE A 54 5.90 10.00 0.40
N TYR A 55 5.15 9.29 -0.43
CA TYR A 55 4.34 9.83 -1.50
C TYR A 55 2.87 9.48 -1.28
N LEU A 56 1.96 10.34 -1.73
CA LEU A 56 0.53 10.13 -1.75
C LEU A 56 0.00 10.35 -3.17
N LEU A 57 -0.28 9.24 -3.87
CA LEU A 57 -0.64 9.26 -5.28
C LEU A 57 -2.12 8.97 -5.46
N PRO A 58 -2.80 9.55 -6.48
CA PRO A 58 -4.13 9.09 -6.87
C PRO A 58 -4.11 7.60 -7.17
N ALA A 59 -5.17 6.88 -6.79
CA ALA A 59 -5.28 5.44 -7.05
C ALA A 59 -5.18 5.16 -8.57
N GLY A 60 -4.39 4.16 -8.95
CA GLY A 60 -3.99 3.86 -10.33
C GLY A 60 -2.72 4.61 -10.78
N GLY A 61 -2.28 5.63 -10.05
CA GLY A 61 -1.07 6.41 -10.32
C GLY A 61 0.21 5.84 -9.71
N GLU A 62 0.09 4.92 -8.75
CA GLU A 62 1.19 4.30 -8.00
C GLU A 62 2.18 3.53 -8.86
N ASN A 63 1.74 2.98 -9.99
CA ASN A 63 2.57 2.18 -10.90
C ASN A 63 3.29 3.03 -11.95
N ASN A 64 2.99 4.33 -12.05
CA ASN A 64 3.63 5.22 -13.01
C ASN A 64 4.88 5.85 -12.41
N MET A 65 6.06 5.36 -12.81
CA MET A 65 7.35 5.85 -12.31
C MET A 65 7.56 7.37 -12.50
N ARG A 66 6.91 8.01 -13.50
CA ARG A 66 7.00 9.46 -13.71
C ARG A 66 6.39 10.27 -12.56
N ASN A 67 5.46 9.68 -11.81
CA ASN A 67 4.86 10.38 -10.66
C ASN A 67 5.84 10.57 -9.50
N TYR A 68 6.95 9.83 -9.47
CA TYR A 68 7.96 9.92 -8.43
C TYR A 68 9.15 10.81 -8.83
N THR A 69 9.16 11.40 -10.02
CA THR A 69 10.26 12.27 -10.48
C THR A 69 10.06 13.73 -10.08
N THR A 70 8.89 14.11 -9.56
CA THR A 70 8.56 15.47 -9.14
C THR A 70 8.05 15.49 -7.70
N ALA A 71 8.16 16.63 -7.03
CA ALA A 71 7.66 16.81 -5.66
C ALA A 71 6.12 16.83 -5.55
N THR A 72 5.39 16.75 -6.67
CA THR A 72 3.92 16.93 -6.72
C THR A 72 3.17 16.03 -5.74
N TYR A 73 3.60 14.77 -5.61
CA TYR A 73 2.98 13.78 -4.72
C TYR A 73 3.80 13.48 -3.46
N LEU A 74 4.94 14.16 -3.28
CA LEU A 74 5.78 13.99 -2.10
C LEU A 74 5.13 14.69 -0.91
N ILE A 75 4.78 13.94 0.12
CA ILE A 75 4.20 14.50 1.35
C ILE A 75 5.25 14.73 2.44
N GLY A 76 6.40 14.04 2.36
CA GLY A 76 7.49 14.27 3.29
C GLY A 76 8.53 13.15 3.32
N THR A 77 9.40 13.23 4.32
CA THR A 77 10.42 12.21 4.57
C THR A 77 10.42 11.78 6.03
N ALA A 78 10.70 10.51 6.29
CA ALA A 78 10.82 9.95 7.63
C ALA A 78 12.19 9.31 7.84
N PHE A 79 12.71 9.37 9.07
CA PHE A 79 13.93 8.66 9.47
C PHE A 79 13.63 7.30 10.10
N GLY A 80 12.41 7.12 10.64
CA GLY A 80 11.93 5.86 11.19
C GLY A 80 11.11 5.07 10.18
N ASN A 81 10.53 3.96 10.64
CA ASN A 81 9.74 3.03 9.84
C ASN A 81 8.23 3.34 9.87
N SER A 82 7.88 4.54 10.33
CA SER A 82 6.50 4.97 10.45
C SER A 82 6.36 6.47 10.25
N MET A 83 5.17 6.89 9.86
CA MET A 83 4.79 8.29 9.70
C MET A 83 3.31 8.49 10.02
N ASN A 84 2.98 9.53 10.78
CA ASN A 84 1.60 9.96 10.95
C ASN A 84 1.11 10.63 9.67
N VAL A 85 0.02 10.12 9.10
CA VAL A 85 -0.57 10.60 7.84
C VAL A 85 -1.98 11.18 8.02
N ALA A 86 -2.42 11.42 9.26
CA ALA A 86 -3.76 11.90 9.58
C ALA A 86 -4.14 13.23 8.88
N ALA A 87 -3.15 14.07 8.59
CA ALA A 87 -3.31 15.32 7.85
C ALA A 87 -3.82 15.14 6.41
N HIS A 88 -3.81 13.91 5.88
CA HIS A 88 -4.27 13.56 4.53
C HIS A 88 -5.47 12.61 4.53
N SER A 89 -6.20 12.55 5.64
CA SER A 89 -7.34 11.63 5.81
C SER A 89 -8.47 11.83 4.80
N ASP A 90 -8.62 13.06 4.29
CA ASP A 90 -9.53 13.42 3.21
C ASP A 90 -9.25 12.67 1.90
N LYS A 91 -8.00 12.22 1.69
CA LYS A 91 -7.55 11.58 0.45
C LYS A 91 -7.47 10.06 0.52
N PHE A 92 -7.67 9.46 1.68
CA PHE A 92 -7.48 8.00 1.86
C PHE A 92 -8.41 7.15 1.00
N ALA A 93 -9.57 7.67 0.59
CA ALA A 93 -10.51 6.96 -0.28
C ALA A 93 -10.07 6.97 -1.76
N THR A 94 -9.30 7.97 -2.19
CA THR A 94 -8.99 8.22 -3.61
C THR A 94 -7.50 8.10 -3.93
N HIS A 95 -6.65 8.04 -2.91
CA HIS A 95 -5.20 8.01 -3.02
C HIS A 95 -4.60 6.82 -2.27
N ARG A 96 -3.38 6.47 -2.64
CA ARG A 96 -2.57 5.40 -2.03
C ARG A 96 -1.21 5.95 -1.65
N PHE A 97 -0.69 5.47 -0.53
CA PHE A 97 0.67 5.81 -0.12
C PHE A 97 1.70 4.98 -0.88
N ALA A 98 2.87 5.56 -1.08
CA ALA A 98 4.05 4.83 -1.55
C ALA A 98 5.29 5.33 -0.81
N VAL A 99 6.18 4.41 -0.47
CA VAL A 99 7.39 4.67 0.31
C VAL A 99 8.60 4.22 -0.48
N ARG A 100 9.63 5.06 -0.54
CA ARG A 100 10.94 4.72 -1.13
C ARG A 100 12.02 4.90 -0.08
N THR A 101 13.06 4.06 -0.08
CA THR A 101 14.25 4.41 0.69
C THR A 101 14.96 5.56 -0.01
N LEU A 102 15.54 6.44 0.79
CA LEU A 102 16.25 7.62 0.36
C LEU A 102 17.65 7.58 0.97
N ASP A 103 18.68 7.68 0.13
CA ASP A 103 20.06 7.76 0.61
C ASP A 103 20.50 9.20 0.92
N ARG A 104 21.71 9.33 1.49
CA ARG A 104 22.30 10.66 1.78
C ARG A 104 22.64 11.45 0.52
N MET A 105 22.77 10.76 -0.61
CA MET A 105 23.10 11.35 -1.90
C MET A 105 21.85 11.84 -2.64
N GLY A 106 20.64 11.54 -2.14
CA GLY A 106 19.35 11.90 -2.74
C GLY A 106 18.83 10.90 -3.76
N ASN A 107 19.42 9.70 -3.85
CA ASN A 107 18.88 8.62 -4.66
C ASN A 107 17.76 7.90 -3.90
N GLU A 108 16.77 7.43 -4.66
CA GLU A 108 15.62 6.71 -4.11
C GLU A 108 15.52 5.27 -4.68
N SER A 109 15.11 4.30 -3.87
CA SER A 109 14.83 2.92 -4.34
C SER A 109 13.62 2.85 -5.27
N THR A 110 13.29 1.68 -5.80
CA THR A 110 11.95 1.43 -6.34
C THR A 110 10.87 1.68 -5.27
N PRO A 111 9.67 2.15 -5.66
CA PRO A 111 8.59 2.44 -4.71
C PRO A 111 7.95 1.17 -4.16
N ALA A 112 7.72 1.16 -2.86
CA ALA A 112 6.88 0.21 -2.17
C ALA A 112 5.51 0.84 -1.96
N VAL A 113 4.49 0.30 -2.61
CA VAL A 113 3.12 0.83 -2.54
C VAL A 113 2.42 0.27 -1.30
N GLU A 114 1.61 1.12 -0.67
CA GLU A 114 0.66 0.74 0.39
C GLU A 114 -0.15 -0.47 -0.06
N LYS A 115 -0.01 -1.55 0.70
CA LYS A 115 -0.94 -2.66 0.61
C LYS A 115 -2.26 -2.17 1.17
N VAL A 116 -3.31 -2.35 0.40
CA VAL A 116 -4.68 -2.18 0.88
C VAL A 116 -5.02 -3.38 1.76
N THR A 117 -4.43 -3.42 2.95
CA THR A 117 -4.93 -4.22 4.05
C THR A 117 -6.20 -3.52 4.52
N ALA A 118 -7.31 -4.23 4.58
CA ALA A 118 -8.66 -3.69 4.79
C ALA A 118 -9.24 -2.89 3.61
N VAL A 119 -9.82 -3.62 2.65
CA VAL A 119 -11.24 -3.33 2.43
C VAL A 119 -11.97 -4.10 3.52
N GLU A 120 -12.29 -3.41 4.61
CA GLU A 120 -13.29 -3.92 5.56
C GLU A 120 -14.63 -3.81 4.85
N TYR A 121 -15.19 -4.96 4.51
CA TYR A 121 -16.58 -5.00 4.16
C TYR A 121 -17.36 -5.37 5.42
N THR A 122 -17.92 -4.36 6.09
CA THR A 122 -18.93 -4.59 7.13
C THR A 122 -20.26 -4.81 6.42
N PHE A 123 -20.79 -6.02 6.51
CA PHE A 123 -22.08 -6.35 5.93
C PHE A 123 -23.16 -6.40 7.01
N ALA A 124 -24.42 -6.32 6.58
CA ALA A 124 -25.55 -6.54 7.48
C ALA A 124 -25.41 -7.91 8.19
N ASP A 125 -25.97 -8.00 9.40
CA ASP A 125 -26.03 -9.24 10.20
C ASP A 125 -24.73 -9.66 10.91
N GLY A 126 -23.82 -8.70 11.18
CA GLY A 126 -22.66 -8.90 12.04
C GLY A 126 -21.59 -9.80 11.41
N ILE A 127 -21.29 -9.52 10.13
CA ILE A 127 -20.25 -10.15 9.33
C ILE A 127 -19.24 -9.06 8.96
N SER A 128 -17.98 -9.26 9.35
CA SER A 128 -16.87 -8.41 8.88
C SER A 128 -15.89 -9.25 8.09
N LEU A 129 -15.56 -8.81 6.88
CA LEU A 129 -14.57 -9.45 6.00
C LEU A 129 -13.44 -8.46 5.73
N SER A 130 -12.20 -8.90 5.91
CA SER A 130 -11.01 -8.10 5.63
C SER A 130 -9.90 -8.93 4.99
N ASN A 131 -9.04 -8.28 4.20
CA ASN A 131 -7.82 -8.90 3.69
C ASN A 131 -6.72 -8.84 4.75
N THR A 132 -5.97 -9.92 4.89
CA THR A 132 -4.75 -10.00 5.69
C THR A 132 -3.52 -10.06 4.78
N SER A 133 -2.31 -10.15 5.33
CA SER A 133 -1.08 -10.28 4.53
C SER A 133 -0.90 -11.68 3.92
N GLN A 134 -1.67 -12.67 4.39
CA GLN A 134 -1.56 -14.10 4.00
C GLN A 134 -2.87 -14.67 3.43
N GLY A 135 -3.94 -13.88 3.39
CA GLY A 135 -5.23 -14.29 2.85
C GLY A 135 -6.35 -13.35 3.30
N ILE A 136 -7.41 -13.93 3.86
CA ILE A 136 -8.60 -13.20 4.31
C ILE A 136 -8.94 -13.54 5.75
N SER A 137 -9.54 -12.61 6.46
CA SER A 137 -10.09 -12.81 7.80
C SER A 137 -11.58 -12.48 7.83
N LEU A 138 -12.31 -13.24 8.62
CA LEU A 138 -13.74 -13.08 8.87
C LEU A 138 -13.99 -12.96 10.37
N GLU A 139 -14.83 -12.02 10.75
CA GLU A 139 -15.45 -11.95 12.08
C GLU A 139 -16.94 -12.19 11.93
N LEU A 140 -17.45 -13.26 12.54
CA LEU A 140 -18.86 -13.68 12.45
C LEU A 140 -19.50 -13.67 13.84
N THR A 141 -20.58 -12.91 14.01
CA THR A 141 -21.33 -12.86 15.27
C THR A 141 -22.24 -14.08 15.51
N LYS A 142 -22.52 -14.86 14.45
CA LYS A 142 -23.37 -16.06 14.48
C LYS A 142 -22.75 -17.15 13.60
N PRO A 143 -23.01 -18.45 13.91
CA PRO A 143 -22.61 -19.56 13.05
C PRO A 143 -23.14 -19.36 11.62
N SER A 144 -22.23 -19.17 10.67
CA SER A 144 -22.56 -18.89 9.28
C SER A 144 -21.84 -19.86 8.36
N GLN A 145 -22.52 -20.31 7.31
CA GLN A 145 -21.93 -21.14 6.28
C GLN A 145 -21.06 -20.26 5.39
N VAL A 146 -19.78 -20.59 5.24
CA VAL A 146 -18.82 -19.85 4.42
C VAL A 146 -18.29 -20.74 3.33
N GLU A 147 -18.38 -20.26 2.10
CA GLU A 147 -17.85 -20.90 0.90
C GLU A 147 -16.92 -19.92 0.19
N VAL A 148 -15.68 -20.32 -0.08
CA VAL A 148 -14.69 -19.50 -0.80
C VAL A 148 -14.41 -20.15 -2.14
N TYR A 149 -14.56 -19.39 -3.22
CA TYR A 149 -14.34 -19.82 -4.59
C TYR A 149 -13.27 -18.97 -5.27
N THR A 150 -12.56 -19.56 -6.23
CA THR A 150 -11.84 -18.78 -7.24
C THR A 150 -12.83 -18.08 -8.16
N VAL A 151 -12.40 -17.03 -8.89
CA VAL A 151 -13.21 -16.43 -9.96
C VAL A 151 -13.61 -17.41 -11.08
N GLY A 152 -12.88 -18.53 -11.22
CA GLY A 152 -13.24 -19.62 -12.13
C GLY A 152 -14.32 -20.56 -11.60
N GLY A 153 -14.84 -20.32 -10.39
CA GLY A 153 -15.88 -21.14 -9.76
C GLY A 153 -15.37 -22.37 -9.01
N LEU A 154 -14.05 -22.56 -8.88
CA LEU A 154 -13.49 -23.66 -8.10
C LEU A 154 -13.66 -23.39 -6.61
N LEU A 155 -14.31 -24.30 -5.88
CA LEU A 155 -14.47 -24.23 -4.43
C LEU A 155 -13.14 -24.56 -3.73
N ILE A 156 -12.67 -23.63 -2.90
CA ILE A 156 -11.42 -23.71 -2.13
C ILE A 156 -11.72 -24.08 -0.66
N ARG A 157 -12.74 -23.45 -0.08
CA ARG A 157 -13.15 -23.66 1.32
C ARG A 157 -14.66 -23.78 1.42
N ASN A 158 -15.11 -24.65 2.32
CA ASN A 158 -16.51 -24.80 2.71
C ASN A 158 -16.56 -25.23 4.18
N GLY A 159 -17.37 -24.56 4.97
CA GLY A 159 -17.63 -24.95 6.35
C GLY A 159 -18.54 -23.97 7.05
N THR A 160 -18.97 -24.33 8.26
CA THR A 160 -19.70 -23.42 9.16
C THR A 160 -18.71 -22.87 10.18
N TYR A 161 -18.65 -21.54 10.28
CA TYR A 161 -17.72 -20.83 11.15
C TYR A 161 -18.46 -19.87 12.07
N ASN A 162 -17.87 -19.57 13.22
CA ASN A 162 -18.37 -18.60 14.19
C ASN A 162 -17.18 -17.89 14.85
N GLY A 163 -17.34 -16.61 15.18
CA GLY A 163 -16.26 -15.76 15.68
C GLY A 163 -15.21 -15.43 14.61
N PHE A 164 -13.99 -15.18 15.07
CA PHE A 164 -12.84 -14.87 14.21
C PHE A 164 -12.31 -16.11 13.49
N VAL A 165 -12.11 -16.02 12.18
CA VAL A 165 -11.43 -17.05 11.37
C VAL A 165 -10.58 -16.43 10.28
N GLU A 166 -9.40 -17.00 10.05
CA GLU A 166 -8.52 -16.65 8.93
C GLU A 166 -8.40 -17.78 7.92
N PHE A 167 -8.42 -17.42 6.65
CA PHE A 167 -8.17 -18.33 5.55
C PHE A 167 -6.92 -17.87 4.78
N PRO A 168 -5.85 -18.66 4.79
CA PRO A 168 -4.70 -18.39 3.95
C PRO A 168 -5.10 -18.58 2.47
N LEU A 169 -4.81 -17.60 1.64
CA LEU A 169 -5.11 -17.58 0.21
C LEU A 169 -3.92 -16.97 -0.54
N ASP A 170 -3.63 -17.49 -1.73
CA ASP A 170 -2.66 -16.86 -2.62
C ASP A 170 -3.21 -15.53 -3.16
N ARG A 171 -2.34 -14.68 -3.71
CA ARG A 171 -2.81 -13.43 -4.33
C ARG A 171 -3.72 -13.72 -5.52
N GLY A 172 -4.88 -13.08 -5.54
CA GLY A 172 -5.89 -13.33 -6.55
C GLY A 172 -7.25 -12.75 -6.25
N CYS A 173 -8.19 -12.99 -7.16
CA CYS A 173 -9.59 -12.64 -6.98
C CYS A 173 -10.39 -13.85 -6.50
N TYR A 174 -11.19 -13.63 -5.47
CA TYR A 174 -12.00 -14.67 -4.84
C TYR A 174 -13.45 -14.21 -4.70
N ILE A 175 -14.34 -15.20 -4.67
CA ILE A 175 -15.76 -15.01 -4.36
C ILE A 175 -16.00 -15.70 -3.02
N VAL A 176 -16.41 -14.93 -2.02
CA VAL A 176 -16.75 -15.43 -0.69
C VAL A 176 -18.27 -15.37 -0.56
N LYS A 177 -18.89 -16.53 -0.42
CA LYS A 177 -20.32 -16.65 -0.15
C LYS A 177 -20.51 -16.97 1.32
N ILE A 178 -21.31 -16.15 2.01
CA ILE A 178 -21.63 -16.34 3.43
C ILE A 178 -23.14 -16.44 3.54
N ASN A 179 -23.63 -17.61 3.93
CA ASN A 179 -25.04 -17.99 3.88
C ASN A 179 -25.59 -17.79 2.45
N ASN A 180 -26.36 -16.73 2.24
CA ASN A 180 -26.96 -16.40 0.94
C ASN A 180 -26.37 -15.14 0.28
N ALA A 181 -25.42 -14.48 0.94
CA ALA A 181 -24.78 -13.27 0.44
C ALA A 181 -23.46 -13.61 -0.26
N ILE A 182 -23.17 -12.91 -1.35
CA ILE A 182 -21.98 -13.14 -2.19
C ILE A 182 -21.12 -11.88 -2.19
N TYR A 183 -19.84 -12.06 -1.92
CA TYR A 183 -18.85 -11.00 -1.81
C TYR A 183 -17.69 -11.27 -2.75
N LYS A 184 -17.26 -10.24 -3.47
CA LYS A 184 -16.06 -10.30 -4.29
C LYS A 184 -14.93 -9.63 -3.55
N ILE A 185 -13.81 -10.33 -3.44
CA ILE A 185 -12.60 -9.84 -2.78
C ILE A 185 -11.40 -10.02 -3.69
N VAL A 186 -10.43 -9.14 -3.51
CA VAL A 186 -9.12 -9.18 -4.18
C VAL A 186 -8.09 -9.22 -3.07
N HIS A 187 -7.37 -10.33 -2.94
CA HIS A 187 -6.28 -10.53 -1.99
C HIS A 187 -4.93 -10.35 -2.67
#